data_AF-A0A9Q3H366-F1
#
_entry.id   AF-A0A9Q3H366-F1
#
_cell.length_a   1.000
_cell.length_b   1.000
_cell.length_c   1.000
_cell.angle_alpha   90.00
_cell.angle_beta   90.00
_cell.angle_gamma   90.00
#
_symmetry.space_group_name_H-M   'P 1'
#
loop_
_entity.id
_entity.type
_entity.pdbx_description
1 polymer ?
#
loop_
_entity_poly.entity_id
_entity_poly.type
_entity_poly.pdbx_seq_one_letter_code
_entity_poly.pdbx_strand_id
1 'polypeptide(L)'
;MNSPFFLQFSLFIDWFNLLGNKLSGKLVSLGILALTCLNLPPFLRHKKEYIYLAGMIPAPNQPNTTTINNVLQPLVDELLSLYRQINIQTCKFPQGQNITVALAALIGDIIATHKTAGFLSHSSNMFCSWCMKTKGNIDKMEMKRRQHKFDTQAISYLMRETKAISEHESLAKRVGVRWSELNRLPYWDPVRGVVLSVLHNWYKGVLQHHFCFCWGINGLSNCGFKESAVDAILDTSNNSISENEETPTIVELFNIKVKKKLISSIIEIVVPSQITHMPKQLGSAQNGKLKASEWHSLFAIHLPLVFLDILV
;
A
#
# COMPACT_ATOMS: atom_id res chain seq x y z
N MET A 1 -6.25 18.49 -16.38
CA MET A 1 -5.82 19.72 -15.70
C MET A 1 -4.30 19.72 -15.58
N ASN A 2 -3.57 20.02 -16.64
CA ASN A 2 -2.12 20.26 -16.58
C ASN A 2 -1.87 21.70 -16.99
N SER A 3 -2.19 22.64 -16.10
CA SER A 3 -1.75 24.03 -16.23
C SER A 3 -0.34 24.12 -15.63
N PRO A 4 0.63 24.81 -16.26
CA PRO A 4 1.97 24.99 -15.70
C PRO A 4 1.96 25.72 -14.35
N PHE A 5 0.83 26.33 -13.99
CA PHE A 5 0.64 27.10 -12.77
C PHE A 5 -0.20 26.36 -11.71
N PHE A 6 -0.47 25.08 -11.95
CA PHE A 6 -1.13 24.19 -11.00
C PHE A 6 -0.18 23.06 -10.59
N LEU A 7 0.39 23.16 -9.40
CA LEU A 7 1.31 22.17 -8.85
C LEU A 7 0.54 21.14 -8.03
N GLN A 8 0.73 19.88 -8.37
CA GLN A 8 0.16 18.74 -7.69
C GLN A 8 1.23 18.04 -6.88
N PHE A 9 0.94 17.75 -5.62
CA PHE A 9 1.83 17.01 -4.74
C PHE A 9 1.19 15.70 -4.28
N SER A 10 2.01 14.70 -4.02
CA SER A 10 1.62 13.54 -3.21
C SER A 10 2.20 13.66 -1.81
N LEU A 11 1.44 13.26 -0.80
CA LEU A 11 1.89 13.09 0.58
C LEU A 11 2.20 11.62 0.80
N PHE A 12 3.45 11.30 1.11
CA PHE A 12 3.89 10.02 1.62
C PHE A 12 3.83 10.03 3.15
N ILE A 13 3.29 8.97 3.73
CA ILE A 13 3.36 8.73 5.17
C ILE A 13 3.60 7.26 5.47
N ASP A 14 4.58 6.99 6.33
CA ASP A 14 4.90 5.63 6.78
C ASP A 14 5.62 5.66 8.14
N TRP A 15 5.63 4.49 8.79
CA TRP A 15 6.23 4.27 10.10
C TRP A 15 7.40 3.31 9.98
N PHE A 16 8.55 3.71 10.52
CA PHE A 16 9.78 2.94 10.47
C PHE A 16 10.21 2.51 11.85
N ASN A 17 10.66 1.25 11.95
CA ASN A 17 11.31 0.78 13.17
C ASN A 17 12.79 1.17 13.15
N LEU A 18 13.19 2.13 13.99
CA LEU A 18 14.57 2.63 14.04
C LEU A 18 15.58 1.56 14.48
N LEU A 19 15.14 0.57 15.25
CA LEU A 19 15.99 -0.50 15.77
C LEU A 19 16.05 -1.72 14.83
N GLY A 20 15.41 -1.63 13.66
CA GLY A 20 15.32 -2.72 12.69
C GLY A 20 14.32 -3.80 13.10
N ASN A 21 13.85 -4.56 12.10
CA ASN A 21 12.81 -5.58 12.28
C ASN A 21 13.40 -6.92 12.76
N LYS A 22 14.01 -6.94 13.95
CA LYS A 22 14.38 -8.20 14.63
C LYS A 22 13.18 -8.72 15.44
N LEU A 23 12.91 -10.03 15.36
CA LEU A 23 11.78 -10.68 16.04
C LEU A 23 11.78 -10.47 17.57
N SER A 24 12.95 -10.29 18.18
CA SER A 24 13.14 -10.03 19.62
C SER A 24 13.50 -8.57 19.96
N GLY A 25 13.50 -7.66 18.98
CA GLY A 25 13.89 -6.26 19.18
C GLY A 25 12.75 -5.39 19.72
N LYS A 26 13.10 -4.37 20.52
CA LYS A 26 12.13 -3.35 20.95
C LYS A 26 11.57 -2.63 19.72
N LEU A 27 10.25 -2.59 19.58
CA LEU A 27 9.58 -1.88 18.50
C LEU A 27 9.57 -0.38 18.83
N VAL A 28 10.31 0.41 18.05
CA VAL A 28 10.36 1.87 18.18
C VAL A 28 9.95 2.47 16.84
N SER A 29 8.76 3.05 16.78
CA SER A 29 8.16 3.58 15.56
C SER A 29 8.44 5.07 15.41
N LEU A 30 9.12 5.47 14.33
CA LEU A 30 9.27 6.86 13.90
C LEU A 30 8.52 7.07 12.59
N GLY A 31 7.79 8.18 12.46
CA GLY A 31 7.04 8.50 11.25
C GLY A 31 7.68 9.59 10.41
N ILE A 32 7.46 9.50 9.10
CA ILE A 32 7.88 10.52 8.13
C ILE A 32 6.67 10.97 7.33
N LEU A 33 6.52 12.29 7.17
CA LEU A 33 5.61 12.91 6.22
C LEU A 33 6.46 13.58 5.14
N ALA A 34 6.33 13.13 3.90
CA ALA A 34 7.11 13.67 2.79
C ALA A 34 6.21 14.05 1.61
N LEU A 35 6.46 15.19 1.00
CA LEU A 35 5.77 15.63 -0.20
C LEU A 35 6.65 15.40 -1.43
N THR A 36 6.00 15.08 -2.55
CA THR A 36 6.67 14.94 -3.85
C THR A 36 5.85 15.65 -4.91
N CYS A 37 6.50 16.50 -5.72
CA CYS A 37 5.84 17.20 -6.81
C CYS A 37 5.57 16.25 -7.98
N LEU A 38 4.29 16.04 -8.31
CA LEU A 38 3.85 15.14 -9.38
C LEU A 38 4.00 15.77 -10.77
N ASN A 39 4.20 17.08 -10.87
CA ASN A 39 4.48 17.76 -12.15
C ASN A 39 5.90 17.50 -12.65
N LEU A 40 6.82 17.04 -11.80
CA LEU A 40 8.16 16.65 -12.22
C LEU A 40 8.09 15.37 -13.08
N PRO A 41 9.02 15.19 -14.04
CA PRO A 41 9.19 13.93 -14.75
C PRO A 41 9.35 12.74 -13.78
N PRO A 42 8.75 11.57 -14.04
CA PRO A 42 8.76 10.43 -13.11
C PRO A 42 10.15 10.03 -12.59
N PHE A 43 11.19 10.13 -13.44
CA PHE A 43 12.58 9.81 -13.09
C PHE A 43 13.25 10.83 -12.14
N LEU A 44 12.62 11.99 -11.91
CA LEU A 44 13.09 13.01 -10.96
C LEU A 44 12.33 12.97 -9.64
N ARG A 45 11.02 12.65 -9.66
CA ARG A 45 10.11 12.74 -8.50
C ARG A 45 10.67 12.13 -7.20
N HIS A 46 11.34 10.98 -7.31
CA HIS A 46 11.79 10.21 -6.15
C HIS A 46 13.29 10.33 -5.88
N LYS A 47 14.00 11.26 -6.54
CA LYS A 47 15.37 11.58 -6.12
C LYS A 47 15.34 12.42 -4.86
N LYS A 48 16.36 12.25 -4.01
CA LYS A 48 16.40 12.82 -2.66
C LYS A 48 16.30 14.35 -2.66
N GLU A 49 16.79 14.98 -3.72
CA GLU A 49 16.79 16.43 -3.93
C GLU A 49 15.40 17.01 -4.23
N TYR A 50 14.44 16.17 -4.63
CA TYR A 50 13.06 16.57 -4.97
C TYR A 50 12.00 16.04 -4.00
N ILE A 51 12.43 15.46 -2.88
CA ILE A 51 11.56 15.03 -1.79
C ILE A 51 11.57 16.11 -0.71
N TYR A 52 10.39 16.63 -0.39
CA TYR A 52 10.22 17.65 0.63
C TYR A 52 9.78 17.00 1.94
N LEU A 53 10.59 17.09 2.99
CA LEU A 53 10.22 16.57 4.30
C LEU A 53 9.24 17.56 4.95
N ALA A 54 7.95 17.21 5.00
CA ALA A 54 6.90 18.04 5.58
C ALA A 54 6.78 17.87 7.09
N GLY A 55 7.23 16.74 7.64
CA GLY A 55 7.20 16.52 9.07
C GLY A 55 7.81 15.19 9.49
N MET A 56 8.15 15.11 10.78
CA MET A 56 8.58 13.89 11.45
C MET A 56 7.71 13.65 12.66
N ILE A 57 7.27 12.40 12.85
CA ILE A 57 6.52 11.99 14.03
C ILE A 57 7.48 11.24 14.96
N PRO A 58 7.71 11.76 16.17
CA PRO A 58 8.73 11.24 17.05
C PRO A 58 8.40 9.81 17.53
N ALA A 59 9.47 9.06 17.75
CA ALA A 59 9.45 7.80 18.47
C ALA A 59 8.94 7.96 19.92
N PRO A 60 8.44 6.88 20.56
CA PRO A 60 8.52 5.48 20.13
C PRO A 60 7.24 4.91 19.51
N ASN A 61 6.13 5.66 19.53
CA ASN A 61 4.81 5.12 19.19
C ASN A 61 4.28 5.71 17.89
N GLN A 62 3.55 4.89 17.14
CA GLN A 62 2.72 5.40 16.06
C GLN A 62 1.67 6.37 16.63
N PRO A 63 1.29 7.43 15.90
CA PRO A 63 0.24 8.32 16.34
C PRO A 63 -1.08 7.55 16.44
N ASN A 64 -1.93 7.93 17.40
CA ASN A 64 -3.33 7.54 17.40
C ASN A 64 -4.14 8.45 16.46
N THR A 65 -5.45 8.21 16.35
CA THR A 65 -6.35 8.98 15.47
C THR A 65 -6.38 10.48 15.80
N THR A 66 -6.26 10.86 17.06
CA THR A 66 -6.25 12.28 17.46
C THR A 66 -4.89 12.91 17.15
N THR A 67 -3.80 12.23 17.52
CA THR A 67 -2.44 12.72 17.31
C THR A 67 -2.13 12.92 15.83
N ILE A 68 -2.55 12.00 14.95
CA ILE A 68 -2.28 12.16 13.51
C ILE A 68 -2.95 13.41 12.95
N ASN A 69 -4.17 13.72 13.38
CA ASN A 69 -4.88 14.92 12.94
C ASN A 69 -4.16 16.18 13.41
N ASN A 70 -3.74 16.24 14.68
CA ASN A 70 -2.95 17.37 15.19
C ASN A 70 -1.62 17.55 14.44
N VAL A 71 -0.97 16.46 14.02
CA VAL A 71 0.26 16.52 13.22
C VAL A 71 0.01 17.01 11.80
N LEU A 72 -1.12 16.62 11.18
CA LEU A 72 -1.47 17.03 9.82
C LEU A 72 -1.96 18.47 9.73
N GLN A 73 -2.53 19.01 10.81
CA GLN A 73 -3.12 20.33 10.85
C GLN A 73 -2.24 21.45 10.24
N PRO A 74 -0.96 21.64 10.67
CA PRO A 74 -0.12 22.70 10.09
C PRO A 74 0.11 22.52 8.58
N LEU A 75 0.33 21.28 8.13
CA LEU A 75 0.49 20.98 6.70
C LEU A 75 -0.79 21.29 5.92
N VAL A 76 -1.95 20.95 6.47
CA VAL A 76 -3.25 21.25 5.84
C VAL A 76 -3.52 22.75 5.81
N ASP A 77 -3.16 23.50 6.86
CA ASP A 77 -3.28 24.95 6.91
C ASP A 77 -2.43 25.62 5.81
N GLU A 78 -1.19 25.16 5.62
CA GLU A 78 -0.33 25.61 4.51
C GLU A 78 -0.92 25.27 3.14
N LEU A 79 -1.38 24.03 2.94
CA LEU A 79 -2.00 23.60 1.68
C LEU A 79 -3.26 24.42 1.34
N LEU A 80 -4.07 24.78 2.34
CA LEU A 80 -5.22 25.68 2.16
C LEU A 80 -4.79 27.07 1.71
N SER A 81 -3.70 27.60 2.28
CA SER A 81 -3.13 28.88 1.86
C SER A 81 -2.62 28.81 0.42
N LEU A 82 -1.84 27.78 0.09
CA LEU A 82 -1.28 27.59 -1.25
C LEU A 82 -2.34 27.32 -2.33
N TYR A 83 -3.50 26.78 -1.94
CA TYR A 83 -4.61 26.57 -2.87
C TYR A 83 -5.32 27.87 -3.27
N ARG A 84 -5.28 28.91 -2.43
CA ARG A 84 -5.85 30.24 -2.71
C ARG A 84 -5.07 31.05 -3.75
N GLN A 85 -4.04 30.45 -4.36
CA GLN A 85 -3.01 31.07 -5.19
C GLN A 85 -1.99 31.85 -4.37
N ILE A 86 -0.72 31.63 -4.71
CA ILE A 86 0.41 32.42 -4.26
C ILE A 86 1.15 32.98 -5.46
N ASN A 87 1.63 34.21 -5.37
CA ASN A 87 2.46 34.81 -6.40
C ASN A 87 3.93 34.44 -6.15
N ILE A 88 4.56 33.72 -7.09
CA ILE A 88 5.98 33.36 -7.00
C ILE A 88 6.76 34.05 -8.11
N GLN A 89 7.77 34.83 -7.72
CA GLN A 89 8.73 35.43 -8.63
C GLN A 89 9.82 34.42 -9.01
N THR A 90 10.18 34.41 -10.30
CA THR A 90 11.25 33.56 -10.82
C THR A 90 12.08 34.36 -11.83
N CYS A 91 13.26 33.86 -12.21
CA CYS A 91 14.11 34.53 -13.20
C CYS A 91 13.41 34.74 -14.56
N LYS A 92 12.53 33.82 -14.96
CA LYS A 92 11.73 33.93 -16.21
C LYS A 92 10.47 34.78 -16.04
N PHE A 93 9.98 34.93 -14.81
CA PHE A 93 8.77 35.69 -14.48
C PHE A 93 9.07 36.66 -13.34
N PRO A 94 9.77 37.78 -13.61
CA PRO A 94 10.18 38.74 -12.58
C PRO A 94 8.99 39.47 -11.94
N GLN A 95 7.89 39.64 -12.66
CA GLN A 95 6.63 40.17 -12.12
C GLN A 95 5.86 39.14 -11.28
N GLY A 96 6.37 37.90 -11.20
CA GLY A 96 5.75 36.80 -10.51
C GLY A 96 4.64 36.14 -11.30
N GLN A 97 4.30 34.94 -10.84
CA GLN A 97 3.27 34.11 -11.44
C GLN A 97 2.40 33.54 -10.35
N ASN A 98 1.08 33.64 -10.52
CA ASN A 98 0.13 33.03 -9.59
C ASN A 98 0.15 31.52 -9.77
N ILE A 99 0.46 30.80 -8.70
CA ILE A 99 0.56 29.35 -8.65
C ILE A 99 -0.42 28.84 -7.61
N THR A 100 -1.15 27.80 -7.97
CA THR A 100 -1.99 27.03 -7.05
C THR A 100 -1.29 25.72 -6.74
N VAL A 101 -1.25 25.34 -5.46
CA VAL A 101 -0.77 24.01 -5.04
C VAL A 101 -1.95 23.18 -4.53
N ALA A 102 -1.98 21.91 -4.90
CA ALA A 102 -2.98 20.96 -4.41
C ALA A 102 -2.35 19.61 -4.06
N LEU A 103 -2.87 18.99 -3.00
CA LEU A 103 -2.59 17.61 -2.65
C LEU A 103 -3.45 16.68 -3.52
N ALA A 104 -2.82 15.85 -4.34
CA ALA A 104 -3.49 14.95 -5.27
C ALA A 104 -3.56 13.50 -4.77
N ALA A 105 -2.58 13.06 -3.99
CA ALA A 105 -2.46 11.67 -3.57
C ALA A 105 -1.88 11.53 -2.16
N LEU A 106 -2.37 10.55 -1.42
CA LEU A 106 -1.83 10.04 -0.17
C LEU A 106 -1.26 8.65 -0.44
N ILE A 107 0.02 8.45 -0.13
CA ILE A 107 0.79 7.25 -0.42
C ILE A 107 1.36 6.73 0.89
N GLY A 108 1.35 5.41 1.08
CA GLY A 108 1.89 4.75 2.25
C GLY A 108 1.45 3.30 2.30
N ASP A 109 1.75 2.61 3.39
CA ASP A 109 1.09 1.33 3.66
C ASP A 109 -0.40 1.54 4.04
N ILE A 110 -1.18 0.47 4.07
CA ILE A 110 -2.62 0.58 4.35
C ILE A 110 -2.90 1.10 5.76
N ILE A 111 -2.01 0.83 6.72
CA ILE A 111 -2.19 1.23 8.12
C ILE A 111 -2.02 2.74 8.28
N ALA A 112 -0.94 3.30 7.74
CA ALA A 112 -0.64 4.72 7.76
C ALA A 112 -1.66 5.51 6.94
N THR A 113 -1.94 5.06 5.71
CA THR A 113 -2.89 5.76 4.82
C THR A 113 -4.31 5.76 5.36
N HIS A 114 -4.81 4.65 5.91
CA HIS A 114 -6.15 4.63 6.51
C HIS A 114 -6.23 5.56 7.72
N LYS A 115 -5.21 5.52 8.58
CA LYS A 115 -5.16 6.41 9.76
C LYS A 115 -5.15 7.89 9.36
N THR A 116 -4.40 8.26 8.34
CA THR A 116 -4.30 9.63 7.83
C THR A 116 -5.54 10.07 7.07
N ALA A 117 -6.16 9.20 6.26
CA ALA A 117 -7.36 9.51 5.49
C ALA A 117 -8.67 9.37 6.29
N GLY A 118 -8.61 8.88 7.53
CA GLY A 118 -9.78 8.72 8.40
C GLY A 118 -10.54 7.40 8.19
N PHE A 119 -9.94 6.39 7.57
CA PHE A 119 -10.54 5.05 7.51
C PHE A 119 -10.15 4.19 8.71
N LEU A 120 -10.93 3.14 8.96
CA LEU A 120 -10.57 2.14 9.96
C LEU A 120 -9.44 1.22 9.51
N SER A 121 -8.84 0.52 10.48
CA SER A 121 -7.80 -0.50 10.22
C SER A 121 -8.28 -1.58 9.25
N HIS A 122 -7.35 -2.14 8.48
CA HIS A 122 -7.55 -3.35 7.66
C HIS A 122 -8.11 -4.54 8.44
N SER A 123 -7.96 -4.56 9.78
CA SER A 123 -8.48 -5.62 10.65
C SER A 123 -9.95 -5.43 11.07
N SER A 124 -10.54 -4.25 10.85
CA SER A 124 -11.89 -3.88 11.30
C SER A 124 -13.00 -4.53 10.45
N ASN A 125 -14.26 -4.41 10.89
CA ASN A 125 -15.39 -4.91 10.09
C ASN A 125 -15.57 -4.08 8.81
N MET A 126 -15.43 -2.76 8.89
CA MET A 126 -15.44 -1.84 7.75
C MET A 126 -13.99 -1.49 7.37
N PHE A 127 -13.32 -2.43 6.72
CA PHE A 127 -11.87 -2.38 6.50
C PHE A 127 -11.44 -1.71 5.20
N CYS A 128 -12.31 -1.64 4.19
CA CYS A 128 -11.96 -1.16 2.86
C CYS A 128 -12.28 0.33 2.71
N SER A 129 -11.34 1.09 2.15
CA SER A 129 -11.50 2.52 1.84
C SER A 129 -12.24 2.78 0.52
N TRP A 130 -12.30 1.79 -0.39
CA TRP A 130 -13.04 1.93 -1.65
C TRP A 130 -14.45 1.36 -1.60
N CYS A 131 -14.71 0.24 -0.93
CA CYS A 131 -16.02 -0.40 -0.93
C CYS A 131 -16.62 -0.46 0.47
N MET A 132 -17.94 -0.56 0.57
CA MET A 132 -18.67 -0.63 1.85
C MET A 132 -18.93 -2.08 2.32
N LYS A 133 -18.14 -3.05 1.83
CA LYS A 133 -18.31 -4.46 2.22
C LYS A 133 -17.70 -4.70 3.60
N THR A 134 -18.40 -5.49 4.39
CA THR A 134 -17.92 -5.92 5.70
C THR A 134 -16.88 -7.02 5.56
N LYS A 135 -16.06 -7.23 6.59
CA LYS A 135 -15.04 -8.28 6.63
C LYS A 135 -15.60 -9.68 6.39
N GLY A 136 -16.84 -9.94 6.84
CA GLY A 136 -17.55 -11.19 6.58
C GLY A 136 -18.07 -11.37 5.15
N ASN A 137 -17.98 -10.34 4.31
CA ASN A 137 -18.37 -10.37 2.89
C ASN A 137 -17.18 -9.95 2.00
N ILE A 138 -15.96 -10.34 2.37
CA ILE A 138 -14.73 -9.99 1.64
C ILE A 138 -14.70 -10.59 0.23
N ASP A 139 -15.32 -11.76 0.06
CA ASP A 139 -15.56 -12.46 -1.21
C ASP A 139 -16.42 -11.64 -2.19
N LYS A 140 -17.24 -10.72 -1.67
CA LYS A 140 -18.15 -9.87 -2.45
C LYS A 140 -17.57 -8.48 -2.72
N MET A 141 -16.26 -8.29 -2.57
CA MET A 141 -15.60 -7.02 -2.87
C MET A 141 -15.68 -6.72 -4.37
N GLU A 142 -16.03 -5.48 -4.71
CA GLU A 142 -16.13 -5.02 -6.09
C GLU A 142 -15.36 -3.71 -6.26
N MET A 143 -14.49 -3.64 -7.25
CA MET A 143 -13.72 -2.42 -7.57
C MET A 143 -14.58 -1.30 -8.17
N LYS A 144 -15.74 -1.65 -8.75
CA LYS A 144 -16.61 -0.73 -9.52
C LYS A 144 -17.49 0.13 -8.61
N ARG A 145 -17.96 -0.41 -7.48
CA ARG A 145 -18.90 0.28 -6.57
C ARG A 145 -18.15 0.96 -5.44
N ARG A 146 -17.64 2.16 -5.74
CA ARG A 146 -16.85 2.94 -4.79
C ARG A 146 -17.73 3.69 -3.80
N GLN A 147 -17.21 3.90 -2.59
CA GLN A 147 -17.66 4.92 -1.68
C GLN A 147 -17.65 6.27 -2.42
N HIS A 148 -18.70 7.08 -2.23
CA HIS A 148 -18.78 8.40 -2.84
C HIS A 148 -18.09 9.44 -1.96
N LYS A 149 -17.32 10.33 -2.60
CA LYS A 149 -16.63 11.45 -1.94
C LYS A 149 -17.54 12.19 -0.95
N PHE A 150 -18.73 12.60 -1.40
CA PHE A 150 -19.65 13.41 -0.61
C PHE A 150 -20.14 12.68 0.63
N ASP A 151 -20.51 11.40 0.50
CA ASP A 151 -20.98 10.59 1.63
C ASP A 151 -19.87 10.40 2.67
N THR A 152 -18.66 10.05 2.23
CA THR A 152 -17.50 9.87 3.10
C THR A 152 -17.13 11.17 3.82
N GLN A 153 -17.16 12.31 3.10
CA GLN A 153 -16.90 13.62 3.70
C GLN A 153 -17.99 14.02 4.70
N ALA A 154 -19.27 13.87 4.35
CA ALA A 154 -20.38 14.18 5.24
C ALA A 154 -20.28 13.40 6.56
N ILE A 155 -19.99 12.10 6.48
CA ILE A 155 -19.77 11.26 7.67
C ILE A 155 -18.54 11.74 8.46
N SER A 156 -17.44 12.09 7.79
CA SER A 156 -16.25 12.65 8.46
C SER A 156 -16.56 13.95 9.20
N TYR A 157 -17.33 14.87 8.62
CA TYR A 157 -17.73 16.11 9.30
C TYR A 157 -18.66 15.87 10.48
N LEU A 158 -19.66 14.99 10.32
CA LEU A 158 -20.54 14.57 11.42
C LEU A 158 -19.74 13.97 12.58
N MET A 159 -18.73 13.17 12.28
CA MET A 159 -17.79 12.64 13.27
C MET A 159 -17.13 13.77 14.04
N ARG A 160 -16.54 14.76 13.37
CA ARG A 160 -15.87 15.89 14.04
C ARG A 160 -16.77 16.64 15.01
N GLU A 161 -18.06 16.75 14.70
CA GLU A 161 -19.05 17.46 15.53
C GLU A 161 -19.57 16.63 16.71
N THR A 162 -19.37 15.31 16.68
CA THR A 162 -19.81 14.39 17.73
C THR A 162 -18.93 14.55 18.97
N LYS A 163 -19.52 14.95 20.11
CA LYS A 163 -18.76 15.30 21.32
C LYS A 163 -18.38 14.11 22.21
N ALA A 164 -19.16 13.03 22.19
CA ALA A 164 -18.94 11.88 23.07
C ALA A 164 -18.00 10.84 22.44
N ILE A 165 -16.93 10.49 23.15
CA ILE A 165 -15.90 9.54 22.69
C ILE A 165 -16.49 8.14 22.40
N SER A 166 -17.39 7.65 23.26
CA SER A 166 -18.05 6.35 23.11
C SER A 166 -18.97 6.29 21.87
N GLU A 167 -19.70 7.38 21.59
CA GLU A 167 -20.52 7.51 20.39
C GLU A 167 -19.66 7.54 19.12
N HIS A 168 -18.51 8.23 19.19
CA HIS A 168 -17.52 8.28 18.12
C HIS A 168 -17.01 6.89 17.72
N GLU A 169 -16.64 6.06 18.69
CA GLU A 169 -16.12 4.72 18.41
C GLU A 169 -17.18 3.77 17.85
N SER A 170 -18.39 3.81 18.42
CA SER A 170 -19.51 2.97 17.96
C SER A 170 -19.96 3.36 16.55
N LEU A 171 -20.08 4.66 16.28
CA LEU A 171 -20.40 5.17 14.95
C LEU A 171 -19.29 4.80 13.97
N ALA A 172 -18.01 4.95 14.34
CA ALA A 172 -16.89 4.65 13.45
C ALA A 172 -16.88 3.17 13.07
N LYS A 173 -17.11 2.26 14.04
CA LYS A 173 -17.23 0.81 13.78
C LYS A 173 -18.38 0.48 12.81
N ARG A 174 -19.47 1.24 12.86
CA ARG A 174 -20.64 1.06 11.98
C ARG A 174 -20.40 1.57 10.56
N VAL A 175 -19.81 2.77 10.42
CA VAL A 175 -19.71 3.47 9.12
C VAL A 175 -18.34 3.30 8.43
N GLY A 176 -17.29 2.96 9.17
CA GLY A 176 -15.93 2.74 8.64
C GLY A 176 -15.07 4.00 8.47
N VAL A 177 -15.57 5.17 8.84
CA VAL A 177 -14.96 6.48 8.61
C VAL A 177 -14.82 7.24 9.92
N ARG A 178 -13.81 8.10 10.02
CA ARG A 178 -13.49 9.01 11.13
C ARG A 178 -13.11 10.38 10.56
N TRP A 179 -12.96 11.36 11.44
CA TRP A 179 -12.40 12.66 11.07
C TRP A 179 -10.95 12.53 10.59
N SER A 180 -10.66 13.20 9.47
CA SER A 180 -9.32 13.43 8.95
C SER A 180 -9.15 14.91 8.62
N GLU A 181 -8.04 15.52 9.04
CA GLU A 181 -7.69 16.90 8.68
C GLU A 181 -7.65 17.11 7.16
N LEU A 182 -7.31 16.09 6.37
CA LEU A 182 -7.28 16.20 4.91
C LEU A 182 -8.65 16.57 4.33
N ASN A 183 -9.75 16.24 5.01
CA ASN A 183 -11.10 16.58 4.55
C ASN A 183 -11.41 18.08 4.62
N ARG A 184 -10.56 18.91 5.26
CA ARG A 184 -10.65 20.38 5.17
C ARG A 184 -10.27 20.91 3.78
N LEU A 185 -9.48 20.15 3.01
CA LEU A 185 -9.06 20.56 1.68
C LEU A 185 -10.25 20.43 0.70
N PRO A 186 -10.71 21.52 0.06
CA PRO A 186 -11.95 21.51 -0.72
C PRO A 186 -11.88 20.60 -1.96
N TYR A 187 -10.67 20.43 -2.51
CA TYR A 187 -10.41 19.58 -3.66
C TYR A 187 -10.16 18.12 -3.31
N TRP A 188 -9.91 17.79 -2.03
CA TRP A 188 -9.55 16.43 -1.61
C TRP A 188 -10.72 15.47 -1.78
N ASP A 189 -10.41 14.25 -2.21
CA ASP A 189 -11.34 13.12 -2.28
C ASP A 189 -10.76 12.02 -1.39
N PRO A 190 -11.34 11.72 -0.22
CA PRO A 190 -10.78 10.74 0.70
C PRO A 190 -10.77 9.32 0.12
N VAL A 191 -11.62 9.01 -0.86
CA VAL A 191 -11.71 7.66 -1.46
C VAL A 191 -10.73 7.53 -2.63
N ARG A 192 -10.64 8.54 -3.49
CA ARG A 192 -9.78 8.52 -4.68
C ARG A 192 -8.36 9.00 -4.41
N GLY A 193 -8.16 9.81 -3.38
CA GLY A 193 -6.88 10.37 -3.00
C GLY A 193 -5.96 9.37 -2.31
N VAL A 194 -6.49 8.28 -1.74
CA VAL A 194 -5.70 7.21 -1.14
C VAL A 194 -5.18 6.26 -2.22
N VAL A 195 -3.87 6.15 -2.36
CA VAL A 195 -3.21 5.31 -3.36
C VAL A 195 -2.80 3.97 -2.77
N LEU A 196 -3.12 2.87 -3.47
CA LEU A 196 -2.53 1.57 -3.18
C LEU A 196 -1.05 1.56 -3.51
N SER A 197 -0.21 1.42 -2.48
CA SER A 197 1.22 1.22 -2.68
C SER A 197 1.50 -0.12 -3.38
N VAL A 198 2.14 -0.08 -4.54
CA VAL A 198 2.63 -1.29 -5.26
C VAL A 198 3.62 -2.05 -4.39
N LEU A 199 4.46 -1.34 -3.64
CA LEU A 199 5.50 -1.92 -2.79
C LEU A 199 4.89 -2.81 -1.69
N HIS A 200 3.89 -2.29 -0.97
CA HIS A 200 3.27 -3.00 0.16
C HIS A 200 2.18 -3.97 -0.26
N ASN A 201 1.39 -3.64 -1.27
CA ASN A 201 0.26 -4.46 -1.68
C ASN A 201 0.65 -5.51 -2.74
N TRP A 202 1.35 -5.10 -3.79
CA TRP A 202 1.68 -6.01 -4.89
C TRP A 202 2.90 -6.88 -4.53
N TYR A 203 4.04 -6.27 -4.21
CA TYR A 203 5.27 -7.03 -3.95
C TYR A 203 5.24 -7.77 -2.62
N LYS A 204 5.01 -7.07 -1.50
CA LYS A 204 4.96 -7.69 -0.17
C LYS A 204 3.62 -8.34 0.18
N GLY A 205 2.58 -8.14 -0.63
CA GLY A 205 1.27 -8.74 -0.42
C GLY A 205 1.04 -9.88 -1.40
N VAL A 206 0.67 -9.55 -2.63
CA VAL A 206 0.28 -10.51 -3.68
C VAL A 206 1.41 -11.47 -4.04
N LEU A 207 2.59 -10.96 -4.44
CA LEU A 207 3.70 -11.82 -4.87
C LEU A 207 4.19 -12.72 -3.74
N GLN A 208 4.32 -12.16 -2.53
CA GLN A 208 4.61 -12.94 -1.34
C GLN A 208 3.55 -14.03 -1.09
N HIS A 209 2.27 -13.70 -1.21
CA HIS A 209 1.19 -14.65 -0.98
C HIS A 209 1.25 -15.81 -1.99
N HIS A 210 1.38 -15.50 -3.27
CA HIS A 210 1.50 -16.52 -4.31
C HIS A 210 2.70 -17.44 -4.08
N PHE A 211 3.88 -16.86 -3.86
CA PHE A 211 5.10 -17.64 -3.67
C PHE A 211 5.05 -18.51 -2.41
N CYS A 212 4.67 -17.91 -1.28
CA CYS A 212 4.74 -18.59 0.01
C CYS A 212 3.56 -19.53 0.29
N PHE A 213 2.35 -19.15 -0.12
CA PHE A 213 1.12 -19.85 0.22
C PHE A 213 0.63 -20.68 -0.96
N CYS A 214 0.32 -20.03 -2.09
CA CYS A 214 -0.24 -20.74 -3.24
C CYS A 214 0.74 -21.78 -3.82
N TRP A 215 2.03 -21.44 -3.90
CA TRP A 215 3.07 -22.38 -4.35
C TRP A 215 3.69 -23.15 -3.18
N GLY A 216 3.37 -22.81 -1.92
CA GLY A 216 3.91 -23.47 -0.73
C GLY A 216 5.44 -23.42 -0.64
N ILE A 217 6.09 -22.34 -1.09
CA ILE A 217 7.54 -22.17 -1.06
C ILE A 217 7.91 -21.23 0.10
N ASN A 218 8.53 -21.77 1.16
CA ASN A 218 8.78 -21.17 2.49
C ASN A 218 7.75 -21.48 3.59
N GLY A 219 6.72 -22.29 3.35
CA GLY A 219 5.93 -22.90 4.43
C GLY A 219 5.50 -21.96 5.56
N LEU A 220 5.13 -20.71 5.27
CA LEU A 220 4.54 -19.83 6.27
C LEU A 220 3.09 -20.29 6.48
N SER A 221 2.86 -21.42 7.13
CA SER A 221 1.51 -21.92 7.44
C SER A 221 0.68 -20.99 8.37
N ASN A 222 1.17 -19.80 8.72
CA ASN A 222 0.58 -18.91 9.73
C ASN A 222 0.51 -17.42 9.32
N CYS A 223 0.08 -17.06 8.11
CA CYS A 223 -0.41 -15.70 7.84
C CYS A 223 -1.93 -15.67 7.69
N GLY A 224 -2.66 -15.85 8.79
CA GLY A 224 -3.92 -15.17 9.15
C GLY A 224 -5.11 -15.06 8.17
N PHE A 225 -5.01 -15.51 6.93
CA PHE A 225 -6.13 -15.67 6.01
C PHE A 225 -6.71 -17.04 6.26
N LYS A 226 -7.91 -17.06 6.88
CA LYS A 226 -8.66 -18.30 7.05
C LYS A 226 -8.93 -18.91 5.68
N GLU A 227 -8.54 -20.16 5.52
CA GLU A 227 -8.84 -21.10 4.43
C GLU A 227 -10.36 -21.20 4.21
N SER A 228 -10.96 -20.29 3.45
CA SER A 228 -12.41 -20.36 3.20
C SER A 228 -12.83 -20.01 1.78
N ALA A 229 -11.92 -19.51 0.92
CA ALA A 229 -12.29 -19.07 -0.42
C ALA A 229 -11.52 -19.77 -1.55
N VAL A 230 -10.39 -20.41 -1.26
CA VAL A 230 -9.57 -21.08 -2.30
C VAL A 230 -10.12 -22.47 -2.62
N ASP A 231 -10.62 -23.20 -1.61
CA ASP A 231 -11.24 -24.52 -1.82
C ASP A 231 -12.52 -24.43 -2.66
N ALA A 232 -13.25 -23.31 -2.58
CA ALA A 232 -14.48 -23.10 -3.35
C ALA A 232 -14.24 -22.90 -4.87
N ILE A 233 -13.05 -22.44 -5.27
CA ILE A 233 -12.68 -22.26 -6.69
C ILE A 233 -12.20 -23.59 -7.28
N LEU A 234 -11.60 -24.47 -6.46
CA LEU A 234 -11.16 -25.79 -6.90
C LEU A 234 -12.34 -26.75 -7.10
N ASP A 235 -13.40 -26.65 -6.29
CA ASP A 235 -14.57 -27.53 -6.41
C ASP A 235 -15.50 -27.22 -7.60
N THR A 236 -15.46 -26.01 -8.17
CA THR A 236 -16.36 -25.64 -9.29
C THR A 236 -15.83 -26.04 -10.67
N SER A 237 -14.60 -26.56 -10.76
CA SER A 237 -14.00 -27.02 -12.03
C SER A 237 -14.22 -28.51 -12.34
N ASN A 238 -14.94 -29.25 -11.47
CA ASN A 238 -15.13 -30.69 -11.62
C ASN A 238 -16.44 -31.12 -12.30
N ASN A 239 -17.18 -30.23 -12.97
CA ASN A 239 -18.35 -30.65 -13.74
C ASN A 239 -18.13 -30.58 -15.26
N SER A 240 -17.83 -31.77 -15.78
CA SER A 240 -18.16 -32.30 -17.11
C SER A 240 -17.64 -31.55 -18.34
N ILE A 241 -16.44 -31.91 -18.81
CA ILE A 241 -16.15 -32.05 -20.25
C ILE A 241 -15.27 -33.29 -20.45
N SER A 242 -15.72 -34.17 -21.33
CA SER A 242 -15.11 -35.43 -21.72
C SER A 242 -14.02 -35.24 -22.79
N GLU A 243 -13.01 -36.10 -22.67
CA GLU A 243 -12.09 -36.61 -23.71
C GLU A 243 -10.93 -35.73 -24.23
N ASN A 244 -9.73 -36.24 -23.89
CA ASN A 244 -8.50 -36.28 -24.69
C ASN A 244 -7.68 -34.99 -24.88
N GLU A 245 -6.85 -34.69 -23.89
CA GLU A 245 -5.43 -34.33 -24.04
C GLU A 245 -4.79 -34.34 -22.64
N GLU A 246 -3.73 -35.12 -22.42
CA GLU A 246 -3.02 -35.21 -21.13
C GLU A 246 -2.26 -33.90 -20.84
N THR A 247 -2.96 -32.87 -20.40
CA THR A 247 -2.32 -31.74 -19.70
C THR A 247 -2.15 -32.11 -18.22
N PRO A 248 -0.92 -32.09 -17.67
CA PRO A 248 -0.72 -32.43 -16.26
C PRO A 248 -1.50 -31.43 -15.40
N THR A 249 -2.28 -31.94 -14.46
CA THR A 249 -3.04 -31.13 -13.51
C THR A 249 -2.05 -30.21 -12.77
N ILE A 250 -2.41 -28.94 -12.51
CA ILE A 250 -1.56 -27.94 -11.82
C ILE A 250 -0.93 -28.49 -10.50
N VAL A 251 -1.58 -29.49 -9.89
CA VAL A 251 -1.14 -30.21 -8.68
C VAL A 251 0.19 -30.97 -8.89
N GLU A 252 0.48 -31.49 -10.09
CA GLU A 252 1.74 -32.19 -10.38
C GLU A 252 2.92 -31.23 -10.63
N LEU A 253 2.64 -30.01 -11.10
CA LEU A 253 3.65 -29.03 -11.52
C LEU A 253 4.52 -28.51 -10.36
N PHE A 254 4.07 -28.67 -9.11
CA PHE A 254 4.76 -28.19 -7.91
C PHE A 254 4.88 -29.29 -6.84
N ASN A 255 5.40 -30.47 -7.19
CA ASN A 255 5.83 -31.43 -6.18
C ASN A 255 7.08 -30.92 -5.42
N ILE A 256 7.40 -31.53 -4.27
CA ILE A 256 8.53 -31.12 -3.41
C ILE A 256 9.86 -31.10 -4.18
N LYS A 257 10.05 -32.04 -5.11
CA LYS A 257 11.26 -32.16 -5.92
C LYS A 257 11.42 -30.97 -6.86
N VAL A 258 10.34 -30.59 -7.56
CA VAL A 258 10.30 -29.42 -8.45
C VAL A 258 10.53 -28.14 -7.66
N LYS A 259 9.90 -27.97 -6.47
CA LYS A 259 10.13 -26.81 -5.60
C LYS A 259 11.60 -26.67 -5.18
N LYS A 260 12.25 -27.77 -4.80
CA LYS A 260 13.68 -27.77 -4.44
C LYS A 260 14.57 -27.44 -5.63
N LYS A 261 14.30 -28.01 -6.80
CA LYS A 261 15.02 -27.70 -8.06
C LYS A 261 14.88 -26.21 -8.40
N LEU A 262 13.65 -25.69 -8.38
CA LEU A 262 13.34 -24.28 -8.60
C LEU A 262 14.15 -23.36 -7.68
N ILE A 263 14.14 -23.62 -6.37
CA ILE A 263 14.90 -22.79 -5.42
C ILE A 263 16.41 -22.86 -5.67
N SER A 264 16.97 -24.05 -5.94
CA SER A 264 18.40 -24.20 -6.25
C SER A 264 18.78 -23.38 -7.48
N SER A 265 18.03 -23.54 -8.58
CA SER A 265 18.27 -22.81 -9.82
C SER A 265 18.14 -21.30 -9.65
N ILE A 266 17.18 -20.81 -8.83
CA ILE A 266 17.03 -19.38 -8.57
C ILE A 266 18.27 -18.81 -7.86
N ILE A 267 18.86 -19.55 -6.93
CA ILE A 267 20.03 -19.11 -6.16
C ILE A 267 21.30 -19.10 -7.03
N GLU A 268 21.37 -19.95 -8.05
CA GLU A 268 22.50 -20.06 -8.99
C GLU A 268 22.49 -18.97 -10.07
N ILE A 269 21.36 -18.29 -10.29
CA ILE A 269 21.27 -17.20 -11.26
C ILE A 269 22.26 -16.07 -10.91
N VAL A 270 23.07 -15.72 -11.90
CA VAL A 270 23.94 -14.55 -11.86
C VAL A 270 23.27 -13.41 -12.63
N VAL A 271 23.04 -12.30 -11.94
CA VAL A 271 22.53 -11.05 -12.53
C VAL A 271 23.55 -9.92 -12.42
N PRO A 272 23.49 -8.90 -13.29
CA PRO A 272 24.29 -7.68 -13.14
C PRO A 272 24.06 -6.98 -11.79
N SER A 273 25.07 -6.22 -11.33
CA SER A 273 25.06 -5.54 -10.02
C SER A 273 23.89 -4.58 -9.76
N GLN A 274 23.25 -4.09 -10.82
CA GLN A 274 22.12 -3.16 -10.77
C GLN A 274 20.80 -3.90 -10.46
N ILE A 275 20.78 -5.21 -10.58
CA ILE A 275 19.63 -6.05 -10.30
C ILE A 275 19.73 -6.58 -8.88
N THR A 276 18.61 -6.57 -8.15
CA THR A 276 18.59 -7.11 -6.79
C THR A 276 18.82 -8.61 -6.83
N HIS A 277 19.93 -9.06 -6.24
CA HIS A 277 20.27 -10.48 -6.10
C HIS A 277 19.33 -11.20 -5.12
N MET A 278 19.05 -12.48 -5.38
CA MET A 278 18.35 -13.32 -4.43
C MET A 278 19.24 -13.71 -3.25
N PRO A 279 18.71 -13.73 -2.02
CA PRO A 279 19.48 -14.13 -0.86
C PRO A 279 19.78 -15.64 -0.92
N LYS A 280 21.02 -16.02 -0.58
CA LYS A 280 21.53 -17.41 -0.70
C LYS A 280 20.71 -18.47 0.06
N GLN A 281 19.92 -18.06 1.05
CA GLN A 281 19.08 -18.96 1.86
C GLN A 281 17.58 -18.81 1.52
N LEU A 282 17.23 -18.37 0.30
CA LEU A 282 15.85 -18.27 -0.16
C LEU A 282 15.15 -19.63 0.01
N GLY A 283 13.97 -19.68 0.61
CA GLY A 283 13.31 -20.96 0.90
C GLY A 283 13.49 -21.44 2.35
N SER A 284 14.40 -20.85 3.12
CA SER A 284 14.67 -21.22 4.51
C SER A 284 14.02 -20.28 5.53
N ALA A 285 13.67 -20.82 6.69
CA ALA A 285 13.16 -20.03 7.83
C ALA A 285 14.22 -19.08 8.45
N GLN A 286 15.51 -19.27 8.12
CA GLN A 286 16.61 -18.42 8.62
C GLN A 286 16.73 -17.11 7.83
N ASN A 287 16.31 -17.12 6.57
CA ASN A 287 16.16 -15.91 5.80
C ASN A 287 14.91 -15.18 6.32
N GLY A 288 15.09 -13.98 6.85
CA GLY A 288 13.96 -13.12 7.19
C GLY A 288 13.04 -12.85 5.98
N LYS A 289 12.01 -12.03 6.18
CA LYS A 289 11.10 -11.66 5.09
C LYS A 289 11.85 -10.97 3.96
N LEU A 290 11.61 -11.39 2.72
CA LEU A 290 12.11 -10.69 1.54
C LEU A 290 11.63 -9.23 1.50
N LYS A 291 12.51 -8.35 1.06
CA LYS A 291 12.20 -6.96 0.75
C LYS A 291 11.39 -6.87 -0.54
N ALA A 292 10.74 -5.74 -0.75
CA ALA A 292 9.92 -5.56 -1.94
C ALA A 292 10.72 -5.58 -3.25
N SER A 293 11.95 -5.05 -3.25
CA SER A 293 12.86 -5.13 -4.41
C SER A 293 13.27 -6.57 -4.72
N GLU A 294 13.45 -7.40 -3.69
CA GLU A 294 13.73 -8.83 -3.83
C GLU A 294 12.50 -9.56 -4.40
N TRP A 295 11.29 -9.29 -3.91
CA TRP A 295 10.06 -9.83 -4.52
C TRP A 295 9.89 -9.44 -5.99
N HIS A 296 10.13 -8.16 -6.32
CA HIS A 296 10.05 -7.71 -7.70
C HIS A 296 11.08 -8.42 -8.58
N SER A 297 12.35 -8.47 -8.17
CA SER A 297 13.42 -9.11 -8.92
C SER A 297 13.22 -10.63 -9.06
N LEU A 298 12.70 -11.28 -8.03
CA LEU A 298 12.35 -12.70 -8.06
C LEU A 298 11.35 -13.01 -9.18
N PHE A 299 10.24 -12.25 -9.24
CA PHE A 299 9.16 -12.50 -10.20
C PHE A 299 9.42 -11.93 -11.59
N ALA A 300 10.08 -10.79 -11.70
CA ALA A 300 10.30 -10.14 -12.99
C ALA A 300 11.51 -10.70 -13.76
N ILE A 301 12.48 -11.31 -13.05
CA ILE A 301 13.78 -11.67 -13.64
C ILE A 301 14.12 -13.13 -13.34
N HIS A 302 14.20 -13.51 -12.06
CA HIS A 302 14.75 -14.82 -11.70
C HIS A 302 13.82 -15.97 -12.09
N LEU A 303 12.53 -15.88 -11.77
CA LEU A 303 11.55 -16.91 -12.09
C LEU A 303 11.42 -17.15 -13.61
N PRO A 304 11.28 -16.12 -14.47
CA PRO A 304 11.29 -16.31 -15.92
C PRO A 304 12.54 -17.04 -16.43
N LEU A 305 13.72 -16.72 -15.91
CA LEU A 305 14.97 -17.38 -16.30
C LEU A 305 14.98 -18.86 -15.90
N VAL A 306 14.57 -19.18 -14.67
CA VAL A 306 14.57 -20.58 -14.19
C VAL A 306 13.49 -21.42 -14.86
N PHE A 307 12.31 -20.85 -15.15
CA PHE A 307 11.25 -21.63 -15.78
C PHE A 307 11.64 -22.13 -17.18
N LEU A 308 12.52 -21.42 -17.89
CA LEU A 308 13.10 -21.91 -19.14
C LEU A 308 13.92 -23.20 -18.93
N ASP A 309 14.59 -23.36 -17.79
CA ASP A 309 15.41 -24.54 -17.47
C ASP A 309 14.61 -25.70 -16.84
N ILE A 310 13.37 -25.44 -16.41
CA ILE A 310 12.51 -26.44 -15.75
C ILE A 310 11.45 -27.01 -16.68
N LEU A 311 10.97 -26.21 -17.65
CA LEU A 311 9.92 -26.60 -18.59
C LEU A 311 10.46 -27.14 -19.93
N VAL A 312 11.78 -27.17 -20.10
CA VAL A 312 12.50 -27.82 -21.21
C VAL A 312 13.10 -29.13 -20.69
#